data_AF-A0A7X5BQI5-F1
#
_entry.id   AF-A0A7X5BQI5-F1
#
_cell.length_a   1.000
_cell.length_b   1.000
_cell.length_c   1.000
_cell.angle_alpha   90.00
_cell.angle_beta   90.00
_cell.angle_gamma   90.00
#
_symmetry.space_group_name_H-M   'P 1'
#
loop_
_entity.id
_entity.type
_entity.pdbx_description
1 polymer ?
#
loop_
_entity_poly.entity_id
_entity_poly.type
_entity_poly.pdbx_seq_one_letter_code
_entity_poly.pdbx_strand_id
1 'polypeptide(L)'
;MFKGYAFLILSSVLFIGVVIAGLFHLKQVGIYYFALLFVSGFLFAGALLKFLWDSLRALYRDYKKFNSLPVFLFEFFASLKLAIFLMIAIGILSMLGSTYIEQNRPFEFYVNKYGPEKAGWFWKLWLNDVFHSWYYILFVALLALNLIFCSYKRLPSVWKHTFSKERFQKLDEHLEKHLKPIEVKINPDKEKVIRFLQSKGF
;
A
#
# COMPACT_ATOMS: atom_id res chain seq x y z
N MET A 1 8.51 3.82 14.20
CA MET A 1 7.53 3.14 13.31
C MET A 1 8.16 2.13 12.33
N PHE A 2 9.45 2.23 11.96
CA PHE A 2 10.08 1.37 10.93
C PHE A 2 10.58 -0.02 11.39
N LYS A 3 10.74 -0.29 12.70
CA LYS A 3 11.39 -1.52 13.19
C LYS A 3 10.70 -2.82 12.75
N GLY A 4 9.39 -2.82 12.47
CA GLY A 4 8.65 -4.00 12.02
C GLY A 4 8.81 -4.35 10.53
N TYR A 5 9.10 -3.36 9.68
CA TYR A 5 9.14 -3.53 8.22
C TYR A 5 10.56 -3.69 7.66
N ALA A 6 11.58 -3.45 8.49
CA ALA A 6 12.98 -3.51 8.07
C ALA A 6 13.35 -4.85 7.41
N PHE A 7 12.84 -5.96 7.93
CA PHE A 7 13.10 -7.29 7.37
C PHE A 7 12.50 -7.45 5.95
N LEU A 8 11.26 -7.01 5.75
CA LEU A 8 10.60 -7.03 4.44
C LEU A 8 11.36 -6.15 3.44
N ILE A 9 11.72 -4.93 3.84
CA ILE A 9 12.43 -3.98 2.97
C ILE A 9 13.80 -4.53 2.56
N LEU A 10 14.58 -5.03 3.52
CA LEU A 10 15.92 -5.57 3.24
C LEU A 10 15.85 -6.78 2.32
N SER A 11 14.93 -7.71 2.58
CA SER A 11 14.74 -8.89 1.72
C SER A 11 14.27 -8.52 0.31
N SER A 12 13.42 -7.50 0.17
CA SER A 12 12.94 -6.99 -1.12
C SER A 12 14.05 -6.34 -1.93
N VAL A 13 14.86 -5.48 -1.31
CA VAL A 13 15.98 -4.80 -1.97
C VAL A 13 17.02 -5.81 -2.44
N LEU A 14 17.33 -6.80 -1.60
CA LEU A 14 18.25 -7.87 -1.95
C LEU A 14 17.74 -8.69 -3.14
N PHE A 15 16.47 -9.12 -3.11
CA PHE A 15 15.89 -9.91 -4.21
C PHE A 15 15.85 -9.13 -5.52
N ILE A 16 15.40 -7.87 -5.50
CA ILE A 16 15.38 -7.00 -6.69
C ILE A 16 16.79 -6.79 -7.22
N GLY A 17 17.78 -6.56 -6.34
CA GLY A 17 19.18 -6.40 -6.73
C GLY A 17 19.73 -7.64 -7.44
N VAL A 18 19.40 -8.84 -6.96
CA VAL A 18 19.80 -10.11 -7.61
C VAL A 18 19.13 -10.26 -8.97
N VAL A 19 17.83 -10.01 -9.08
CA VAL A 19 17.09 -10.08 -10.35
C VAL A 19 17.68 -9.13 -11.39
N ILE A 20 17.96 -7.89 -11.00
CA ILE A 20 18.55 -6.88 -11.89
C ILE A 20 19.95 -7.30 -12.33
N ALA A 21 20.81 -7.74 -11.40
CA ALA A 21 22.15 -8.20 -11.74
C ALA A 21 22.14 -9.36 -12.76
N GLY A 22 21.18 -10.28 -12.64
CA GLY A 22 20.99 -11.35 -13.60
C GLY A 22 20.49 -10.90 -14.96
N LEU A 23 19.63 -9.88 -14.99
CA LEU A 23 19.10 -9.31 -16.24
C LEU A 23 20.20 -8.68 -17.10
N PHE A 24 21.22 -8.05 -16.49
CA PHE A 24 22.34 -7.42 -17.21
C PHE A 24 23.47 -8.41 -17.60
N HIS A 25 23.57 -9.57 -16.95
CA HIS A 25 24.62 -10.58 -17.20
C HIS A 25 24.10 -11.86 -17.88
N LEU A 26 23.14 -11.73 -18.81
CA LEU A 26 22.46 -12.84 -19.51
C LEU A 26 23.38 -13.84 -20.24
N LYS A 27 24.66 -13.51 -20.51
CA LYS A 27 25.59 -14.36 -21.27
C LYS A 27 26.38 -15.39 -20.43
N GLN A 28 26.45 -15.25 -19.10
CA GLN A 28 27.28 -16.11 -18.22
C GLN A 28 26.59 -16.37 -16.86
N VAL A 29 25.29 -16.66 -16.85
CA VAL A 29 24.59 -17.02 -15.62
C VAL A 29 24.99 -18.44 -15.18
N GLY A 30 25.96 -18.52 -14.25
CA GLY A 30 26.39 -19.77 -13.62
C GLY A 30 25.41 -20.26 -12.55
N ILE A 31 25.60 -21.49 -12.06
CA ILE A 31 24.74 -22.12 -11.04
C ILE A 31 24.62 -21.32 -9.74
N TYR A 32 25.67 -20.57 -9.39
CA TYR A 32 25.70 -19.68 -8.22
C TYR A 32 24.66 -18.56 -8.31
N TYR A 33 24.42 -18.01 -9.50
CA TYR A 33 23.39 -16.99 -9.70
C TYR A 33 21.99 -17.55 -9.43
N PHE A 34 21.68 -18.74 -9.96
CA PHE A 34 20.40 -19.40 -9.72
C PHE A 34 20.20 -19.78 -8.26
N ALA A 35 21.25 -20.24 -7.58
CA ALA A 35 21.20 -20.51 -6.14
C ALA A 35 20.93 -19.22 -5.34
N LEU A 36 21.62 -18.12 -5.66
CA LEU A 36 21.42 -16.82 -5.02
C LEU A 36 20.01 -16.27 -5.26
N LEU A 37 19.48 -16.41 -6.48
CA LEU A 37 18.13 -16.02 -6.87
C LEU A 37 17.08 -16.81 -6.08
N PHE A 38 17.27 -18.12 -5.93
CA PHE A 38 16.35 -18.96 -5.18
C PHE A 38 16.36 -18.62 -3.68
N VAL A 39 17.55 -18.46 -3.07
CA VAL A 39 17.68 -18.10 -1.66
C VAL A 39 17.08 -16.73 -1.37
N SER A 40 17.41 -15.73 -2.19
CA SER A 40 16.86 -14.37 -2.06
C SER A 40 15.35 -14.33 -2.30
N GLY A 41 14.86 -15.08 -3.29
CA GLY A 41 13.43 -15.23 -3.57
C GLY A 41 12.68 -15.90 -2.43
N PHE A 42 13.23 -16.95 -1.83
CA PHE A 42 12.62 -17.64 -0.70
C PHE A 42 12.55 -16.74 0.54
N LEU A 43 13.63 -16.01 0.85
CA LEU A 43 13.65 -15.03 1.94
C LEU A 43 12.62 -13.92 1.74
N PHE A 44 12.54 -13.36 0.53
CA PHE A 44 11.56 -12.33 0.20
C PHE A 44 10.13 -12.86 0.28
N ALA A 45 9.86 -14.06 -0.27
CA ALA A 45 8.55 -14.69 -0.21
C ALA A 45 8.11 -14.95 1.24
N GLY A 46 9.00 -15.46 2.09
CA GLY A 46 8.71 -15.66 3.52
C GLY A 46 8.43 -14.35 4.26
N ALA A 47 9.21 -13.30 3.99
CA ALA A 47 8.99 -11.97 4.58
C ALA A 47 7.65 -11.36 4.14
N LEU A 48 7.34 -11.47 2.84
CA LEU A 48 6.10 -10.98 2.24
C LEU A 48 4.89 -11.74 2.78
N LEU A 49 4.99 -13.07 2.91
CA LEU A 49 3.92 -13.90 3.47
C LEU A 49 3.65 -13.55 4.94
N LYS A 50 4.70 -13.32 5.75
CA LYS A 50 4.55 -12.89 7.14
C LYS A 50 3.85 -11.52 7.24
N PHE A 51 4.27 -10.55 6.43
CA PHE A 51 3.64 -9.23 6.37
C PHE A 51 2.17 -9.29 5.94
N LEU A 52 1.87 -10.11 4.93
CA LEU A 52 0.50 -10.38 4.50
C LEU A 52 -0.32 -11.00 5.63
N TRP A 53 0.23 -11.99 6.33
CA TRP A 53 -0.45 -12.67 7.42
C TRP A 53 -0.77 -11.72 8.59
N ASP A 54 0.20 -10.90 9.00
CA ASP A 54 0.00 -9.92 10.07
C ASP A 54 -1.04 -8.86 9.68
N SER A 55 -1.02 -8.41 8.43
CA SER A 55 -2.01 -7.46 7.89
C SER A 55 -3.42 -8.08 7.83
N LEU A 56 -3.52 -9.35 7.40
CA LEU A 56 -4.78 -10.09 7.32
C LEU A 56 -5.35 -10.37 8.72
N ARG A 57 -4.50 -10.78 9.66
CA ARG A 57 -4.89 -11.01 11.06
C ARG A 57 -5.35 -9.72 11.73
N ALA A 58 -4.70 -8.60 11.43
CA ALA A 58 -5.12 -7.29 11.90
C ALA A 58 -6.46 -6.86 11.27
N LEU A 59 -6.73 -7.23 10.01
CA LEU A 59 -8.03 -6.99 9.36
C LEU A 59 -9.14 -7.82 10.03
N TYR A 60 -8.92 -9.12 10.20
CA TYR A 60 -9.91 -10.03 10.79
C TYR A 60 -10.27 -9.66 12.24
N ARG A 61 -9.29 -9.17 13.01
CA ARG A 61 -9.51 -8.75 14.40
C ARG A 61 -10.42 -7.52 14.49
N ASP A 62 -10.23 -6.54 13.62
CA ASP A 62 -11.05 -5.32 13.59
C ASP A 62 -12.49 -5.62 13.14
N TYR A 63 -12.65 -6.57 12.21
CA TYR A 63 -13.95 -7.03 11.70
C TYR A 63 -14.84 -7.61 12.81
N LYS A 64 -14.28 -8.46 13.68
CA LYS A 64 -15.04 -9.22 14.69
C LYS A 64 -15.75 -8.35 15.73
N LYS A 65 -15.48 -7.05 15.75
CA LYS A 65 -15.97 -6.10 16.75
C LYS A 65 -17.37 -5.52 16.45
N PHE A 66 -17.91 -5.71 15.24
CA PHE A 66 -19.19 -5.11 14.83
C PHE A 66 -20.38 -6.06 15.02
N ASN A 67 -21.48 -5.54 15.58
CA ASN A 67 -22.69 -6.29 15.93
C ASN A 67 -23.88 -6.06 14.97
N SER A 68 -23.76 -5.19 13.96
CA SER A 68 -24.85 -4.86 13.02
C SER A 68 -24.43 -5.02 11.54
N LEU A 69 -25.20 -5.79 10.76
CA LEU A 69 -24.90 -6.16 9.36
C LEU A 69 -24.67 -5.00 8.37
N PRO A 70 -25.51 -3.94 8.31
CA PRO A 70 -25.35 -2.90 7.29
C PRO A 70 -24.15 -1.99 7.57
N VAL A 71 -23.92 -1.65 8.84
CA VAL A 71 -22.72 -0.91 9.27
C VAL A 71 -21.48 -1.75 9.03
N PHE A 72 -21.57 -3.05 9.35
CA PHE A 72 -20.50 -4.00 9.09
C PHE A 72 -20.11 -4.06 7.60
N LEU A 73 -21.08 -4.18 6.68
CA LEU A 73 -20.81 -4.20 5.23
C LEU A 73 -20.18 -2.89 4.75
N PHE A 74 -20.72 -1.74 5.17
CA PHE A 74 -20.16 -0.43 4.81
C PHE A 74 -18.72 -0.27 5.31
N GLU A 75 -18.45 -0.62 6.57
CA GLU A 75 -17.10 -0.56 7.16
C GLU A 75 -16.13 -1.56 6.51
N PHE A 76 -16.62 -2.73 6.09
CA PHE A 76 -15.83 -3.72 5.35
C PHE A 76 -15.38 -3.17 3.99
N PHE A 77 -16.32 -2.65 3.20
CA PHE A 77 -15.99 -2.05 1.91
C PHE A 77 -15.26 -0.71 2.05
N ALA A 78 -15.38 0.02 3.16
CA ALA A 78 -14.62 1.25 3.42
C ALA A 78 -13.24 1.01 4.07
N SER A 79 -12.75 -0.23 4.12
CA SER A 79 -11.49 -0.58 4.79
C SER A 79 -10.27 -0.41 3.87
N LEU A 80 -9.30 0.41 4.31
CA LEU A 80 -8.00 0.57 3.65
C LEU A 80 -7.21 -0.75 3.60
N LYS A 81 -7.34 -1.60 4.62
CA LYS A 81 -6.64 -2.89 4.69
C LYS A 81 -7.18 -3.87 3.64
N LEU A 82 -8.49 -3.83 3.35
CA LEU A 82 -9.09 -4.61 2.26
C LEU A 82 -8.57 -4.14 0.90
N ALA A 83 -8.44 -2.82 0.71
CA ALA A 83 -7.85 -2.23 -0.50
C ALA A 83 -6.46 -2.78 -0.78
N ILE A 84 -5.58 -2.78 0.23
CA ILE A 84 -4.21 -3.28 0.12
C ILE A 84 -4.20 -4.78 -0.21
N PHE A 85 -5.06 -5.57 0.43
CA PHE A 85 -5.19 -6.99 0.14
C PHE A 85 -5.61 -7.23 -1.32
N LEU A 86 -6.64 -6.52 -1.80
CA LEU A 86 -7.12 -6.63 -3.18
C LEU A 86 -6.04 -6.21 -4.19
N MET A 87 -5.31 -5.12 -3.92
CA MET A 87 -4.19 -4.66 -4.75
C MET A 87 -3.10 -5.72 -4.87
N ILE A 88 -2.72 -6.35 -3.76
CA ILE A 88 -1.70 -7.41 -3.77
C ILE A 88 -2.22 -8.66 -4.48
N ALA A 89 -3.47 -9.07 -4.22
CA ALA A 89 -4.08 -10.23 -4.89
C ALA A 89 -4.12 -10.04 -6.40
N ILE A 90 -4.60 -8.88 -6.88
CA ILE A 90 -4.62 -8.54 -8.31
C ILE A 90 -3.20 -8.51 -8.87
N GLY A 91 -2.24 -7.91 -8.15
CA GLY A 91 -0.83 -7.89 -8.57
C GLY A 91 -0.23 -9.28 -8.76
N ILE A 92 -0.52 -10.21 -7.84
CA ILE A 92 -0.09 -11.61 -7.95
C ILE A 92 -0.78 -12.30 -9.13
N LEU A 93 -2.09 -12.14 -9.30
CA LEU A 93 -2.83 -12.70 -10.43
C LEU A 93 -2.27 -12.21 -11.77
N SER A 94 -1.99 -10.90 -11.89
CA SER A 94 -1.40 -10.30 -13.08
C SER A 94 -0.01 -10.83 -13.36
N MET A 95 0.84 -10.97 -12.32
CA MET A 95 2.18 -11.51 -12.47
C MET A 95 2.15 -12.98 -12.92
N LEU A 96 1.31 -13.80 -12.28
CA LEU A 96 1.15 -15.22 -12.62
C LEU A 96 0.64 -15.41 -14.05
N GLY A 97 -0.42 -14.69 -14.43
CA GLY A 97 -1.00 -14.76 -15.77
C GLY A 97 -0.03 -14.33 -16.86
N SER A 98 0.68 -13.21 -16.68
CA SER A 98 1.59 -12.68 -17.69
C SER A 98 2.93 -13.42 -17.78
N THR A 99 3.42 -14.01 -16.68
CA THR A 99 4.77 -14.58 -16.63
C THR A 99 4.79 -16.07 -16.98
N TYR A 100 3.78 -16.83 -16.55
CA TYR A 100 3.79 -18.28 -16.72
C TYR A 100 3.07 -18.75 -17.98
N ILE A 101 2.12 -17.99 -18.52
CA ILE A 101 1.25 -18.43 -19.61
C ILE A 101 1.24 -17.36 -20.71
N GLU A 102 1.61 -17.76 -21.93
CA GLU A 102 1.46 -16.89 -23.11
C GLU A 102 -0.03 -16.60 -23.32
N GLN A 103 -0.41 -15.33 -23.40
CA GLN A 103 -1.82 -14.93 -23.51
C GLN A 103 -2.29 -14.90 -24.98
N ASN A 104 -3.60 -15.08 -25.20
CA ASN A 104 -4.27 -14.93 -26.50
C ASN A 104 -3.69 -15.80 -27.64
N ARG A 105 -3.22 -17.01 -27.34
CA ARG A 105 -2.75 -17.97 -28.35
C ARG A 105 -3.88 -18.94 -28.75
N PRO A 106 -3.82 -19.56 -29.94
CA PRO A 106 -4.80 -20.58 -30.32
C PRO A 106 -4.70 -21.82 -29.41
N PHE A 107 -5.79 -22.57 -29.24
CA PHE A 107 -5.83 -23.75 -28.38
C PHE A 107 -4.73 -24.77 -28.71
N GLU A 108 -4.47 -24.99 -30.01
CA GLU A 108 -3.42 -25.91 -30.49
C GLU A 108 -2.03 -25.56 -29.96
N PHE A 109 -1.74 -24.27 -29.76
CA PHE A 109 -0.47 -23.83 -29.18
C PHE A 109 -0.31 -24.33 -27.74
N TYR A 110 -1.38 -24.26 -26.95
CA TYR A 110 -1.36 -24.74 -25.57
C TYR A 110 -1.31 -26.26 -25.48
N VAL A 111 -1.98 -26.98 -26.39
CA VAL A 111 -1.89 -28.44 -26.48
C VAL A 111 -0.47 -28.88 -26.79
N ASN A 112 0.18 -28.24 -27.76
CA ASN A 112 1.56 -28.55 -28.14
C ASN A 112 2.57 -28.20 -27.03
N LYS A 113 2.34 -27.10 -26.28
CA LYS A 113 3.27 -26.63 -25.23
C LYS A 113 3.09 -27.31 -23.88
N TYR A 114 1.86 -27.63 -23.48
CA TYR A 114 1.53 -28.09 -22.13
C TYR A 114 0.82 -29.46 -22.09
N GLY A 115 0.40 -29.99 -23.24
CA GLY A 115 -0.37 -31.22 -23.36
C GLY A 115 -1.89 -30.98 -23.37
N PRO A 116 -2.67 -31.95 -23.90
CA PRO A 116 -4.11 -31.80 -24.12
C PRO A 116 -4.92 -31.62 -22.82
N GLU A 117 -4.60 -32.35 -21.75
CA GLU A 117 -5.32 -32.24 -20.48
C GLU A 117 -5.16 -30.87 -19.83
N LYS A 118 -3.93 -30.34 -19.77
CA LYS A 118 -3.64 -29.03 -19.17
C LYS A 118 -4.18 -27.89 -20.02
N ALA A 119 -4.13 -28.01 -21.35
CA ALA A 119 -4.71 -27.04 -22.27
C ALA A 119 -6.23 -26.90 -22.04
N GLY A 120 -6.94 -28.01 -21.81
CA GLY A 120 -8.35 -28.00 -21.46
C GLY A 120 -8.65 -27.23 -20.16
N TRP A 121 -7.83 -27.42 -19.12
CA TRP A 121 -7.95 -26.66 -17.87
C TRP A 121 -7.67 -25.17 -18.06
N PHE A 122 -6.65 -24.82 -18.85
CA PHE A 122 -6.34 -23.42 -19.16
C PHE A 122 -7.50 -22.73 -19.86
N TRP A 123 -8.16 -23.41 -20.79
CA TRP A 123 -9.33 -22.88 -21.48
C TRP A 123 -10.55 -22.74 -20.56
N LYS A 124 -10.80 -23.74 -19.71
CA LYS A 124 -11.93 -23.74 -18.78
C LYS A 124 -11.80 -22.66 -17.69
N LEU A 125 -10.59 -22.45 -17.19
CA LEU A 125 -10.29 -21.44 -16.18
C LEU A 125 -9.96 -20.06 -16.78
N TRP A 126 -10.09 -19.88 -18.10
CA TRP A 126 -9.74 -18.63 -18.80
C TRP A 126 -8.33 -18.13 -18.47
N LEU A 127 -7.38 -19.07 -18.29
CA LEU A 127 -5.98 -18.74 -18.02
C LEU A 127 -5.23 -18.28 -19.29
N ASN A 128 -5.82 -18.53 -20.46
CA ASN A 128 -5.39 -17.99 -21.75
C ASN A 128 -5.70 -16.50 -21.94
N ASP A 129 -6.66 -15.97 -21.18
CA ASP A 129 -7.03 -14.55 -21.14
C ASP A 129 -7.46 -14.14 -19.72
N VAL A 130 -6.45 -14.04 -18.84
CA VAL A 130 -6.66 -13.77 -17.41
C VAL A 130 -7.29 -12.41 -17.18
N PHE A 131 -6.98 -11.41 -18.01
CA PHE A 131 -7.43 -10.02 -17.83
C PHE A 131 -8.93 -9.84 -18.10
N HIS A 132 -9.51 -10.65 -18.98
CA HIS A 132 -10.95 -10.65 -19.24
C HIS A 132 -11.70 -11.74 -18.47
N SER A 133 -11.00 -12.52 -17.66
CA SER A 133 -11.62 -13.54 -16.84
C SER A 133 -12.58 -12.94 -15.81
N TRP A 134 -13.69 -13.64 -15.55
CA TRP A 134 -14.72 -13.19 -14.62
C TRP A 134 -14.18 -12.96 -13.20
N TYR A 135 -13.23 -13.78 -12.75
CA TYR A 135 -12.62 -13.64 -11.42
C TYR A 135 -11.72 -12.41 -11.34
N TYR A 136 -10.94 -12.10 -12.39
CA TYR A 136 -10.10 -10.91 -12.40
C TYR A 136 -10.94 -9.63 -12.40
N ILE A 137 -11.98 -9.58 -13.24
CA ILE A 137 -12.94 -8.47 -13.29
C ILE A 137 -13.63 -8.30 -11.93
N LEU A 138 -14.02 -9.41 -11.27
CA LEU A 138 -14.61 -9.37 -9.93
C LEU A 138 -13.66 -8.70 -8.92
N PHE A 139 -12.38 -9.08 -8.88
CA PHE A 139 -11.41 -8.47 -7.97
C PHE A 139 -11.22 -6.98 -8.24
N VAL A 140 -11.12 -6.57 -9.51
CA VAL A 140 -11.00 -5.16 -9.91
C VAL A 140 -12.26 -4.37 -9.54
N ALA A 141 -13.45 -4.93 -9.78
CA ALA A 141 -14.71 -4.31 -9.42
C ALA A 141 -14.86 -4.15 -7.90
N LEU A 142 -14.47 -5.17 -7.12
CA LEU A 142 -14.45 -5.09 -5.65
C LEU A 142 -13.48 -4.02 -5.16
N LEU A 143 -12.31 -3.88 -5.79
CA LEU A 143 -11.36 -2.82 -5.48
C LEU A 143 -11.96 -1.44 -5.80
N ALA A 144 -12.59 -1.28 -6.96
CA ALA A 144 -13.24 -0.03 -7.35
C ALA A 144 -14.34 0.37 -6.35
N LEU A 145 -15.20 -0.58 -5.96
CA LEU A 145 -16.21 -0.36 -4.92
C LEU A 145 -15.56 0.06 -3.60
N ASN A 146 -14.52 -0.66 -3.16
CA ASN A 146 -13.81 -0.33 -1.93
C ASN A 146 -13.26 1.10 -1.94
N LEU A 147 -12.68 1.54 -3.06
CA LEU A 147 -12.18 2.90 -3.24
C LEU A 147 -13.31 3.94 -3.16
N ILE A 148 -14.47 3.67 -3.76
CA ILE A 148 -15.64 4.55 -3.68
C ILE A 148 -16.09 4.74 -2.22
N PHE A 149 -16.23 3.66 -1.46
CA PHE A 149 -16.63 3.72 -0.05
C PHE A 149 -15.58 4.41 0.83
N CYS A 150 -14.29 4.10 0.63
CA CYS A 150 -13.19 4.77 1.31
C CYS A 150 -13.18 6.28 1.03
N SER A 151 -13.41 6.65 -0.23
CA SER A 151 -13.49 8.04 -0.68
C SER A 151 -14.64 8.78 -0.01
N TYR A 152 -15.84 8.19 -0.02
CA TYR A 152 -17.03 8.76 0.63
C TYR A 152 -16.81 9.00 2.14
N LYS A 153 -16.20 8.04 2.84
CA LYS A 153 -15.93 8.16 4.28
C LYS A 153 -14.87 9.22 4.61
N ARG A 154 -13.83 9.35 3.79
CA ARG A 154 -12.61 10.10 4.15
C ARG A 154 -12.54 11.50 3.53
N LEU A 155 -13.05 11.69 2.31
CA LEU A 155 -13.02 12.98 1.61
C LEU A 155 -13.68 14.15 2.38
N PRO A 156 -14.87 14.02 3.01
CA PRO A 156 -15.52 15.18 3.64
C PRO A 156 -14.73 15.71 4.85
N SER A 157 -14.11 14.83 5.64
CA SER A 157 -13.24 15.25 6.75
C SER A 157 -11.99 15.96 6.23
N VAL A 158 -11.33 15.42 5.21
CA VAL A 158 -10.15 16.05 4.61
C VAL A 158 -10.50 17.40 4.00
N TRP A 159 -11.61 17.50 3.25
CA TRP A 159 -12.07 18.75 2.67
C TRP A 159 -12.31 19.82 3.73
N LYS A 160 -12.97 19.46 4.84
CA LYS A 160 -13.19 20.37 5.97
C LYS A 160 -11.87 20.79 6.62
N HIS A 161 -10.89 19.91 6.73
CA HIS A 161 -9.60 20.26 7.33
C HIS A 161 -8.74 21.16 6.41
N THR A 162 -8.76 20.94 5.11
CA THR A 162 -7.92 21.66 4.14
C THR A 162 -8.52 22.99 3.70
N PHE A 163 -9.83 23.07 3.54
CA PHE A 163 -10.52 24.27 3.02
C PHE A 163 -11.26 25.07 4.10
N SER A 164 -11.19 24.67 5.37
CA SER A 164 -11.68 25.53 6.45
C SER A 164 -10.76 26.75 6.58
N LYS A 165 -11.38 27.93 6.47
CA LYS A 165 -10.76 29.24 6.76
C LYS A 165 -10.02 29.17 8.09
N GLU A 166 -8.75 29.58 8.07
CA GLU A 166 -7.75 29.56 9.14
C GLU A 166 -8.26 29.19 10.53
N ARG A 167 -7.96 27.98 10.96
CA ARG A 167 -7.98 27.64 12.37
C ARG A 167 -6.62 28.07 12.89
N PHE A 168 -6.56 29.16 13.65
CA PHE A 168 -5.46 29.35 14.59
C PHE A 168 -5.26 28.01 15.29
N GLN A 169 -4.10 27.37 15.06
CA GLN A 169 -3.70 26.23 15.86
C GLN A 169 -3.77 26.75 17.29
N LYS A 170 -4.78 26.33 18.06
CA LYS A 170 -4.82 26.62 19.50
C LYS A 170 -3.46 26.21 20.01
N LEU A 171 -2.70 27.18 20.50
CA LEU A 171 -1.41 26.91 21.10
C LEU A 171 -1.69 25.91 22.21
N ASP A 172 -1.09 24.73 22.14
CA ASP A 172 -1.29 23.70 23.15
C ASP A 172 -0.95 24.31 24.51
N GLU A 173 -1.77 24.07 25.53
CA GLU A 173 -1.60 24.62 26.89
C GLU A 173 -0.22 24.25 27.47
N HIS A 174 0.36 23.14 27.02
CA HIS A 174 1.73 22.72 27.33
C HIS A 174 2.79 23.58 26.63
N LEU A 175 2.56 24.01 25.39
CA LEU A 175 3.47 24.92 24.69
C LEU A 175 3.37 26.32 25.28
N GLU A 176 2.18 26.76 25.67
CA GLU A 176 1.94 28.04 26.35
C GLU A 176 2.74 28.14 27.65
N LYS A 177 2.88 27.05 28.43
CA LYS A 177 3.74 26.99 29.62
C LYS A 177 5.24 27.14 29.33
N HIS A 178 5.69 26.81 28.12
CA HIS A 178 7.09 26.97 27.71
C HIS A 178 7.37 28.32 27.05
N LEU A 179 6.34 29.07 26.65
CA LEU A 179 6.50 30.47 26.28
C LEU A 179 6.71 31.29 27.56
N LYS A 180 7.94 31.76 27.78
CA LYS A 180 8.21 32.72 28.83
C LYS A 180 7.52 34.04 28.46
N PRO A 181 6.58 34.55 29.28
CA PRO A 181 6.04 35.89 29.04
C PRO A 181 7.20 36.89 29.09
N ILE A 182 7.31 37.71 28.06
CA ILE A 182 8.30 38.79 28.03
C ILE A 182 7.76 39.90 28.94
N GLU A 183 8.03 39.79 30.23
CA GLU A 183 7.70 40.85 31.18
C GLU A 183 8.73 41.99 31.04
N VAL A 184 8.42 42.97 30.20
CA VAL A 184 9.19 44.22 30.17
C VAL A 184 8.54 45.21 31.13
N LYS A 185 9.23 45.57 32.22
CA LYS A 185 8.89 46.77 33.00
C LYS A 185 9.28 48.00 32.18
N ILE A 186 8.39 48.45 31.33
CA ILE A 186 8.57 49.70 30.58
C ILE A 186 8.00 50.82 31.45
N ASN A 187 8.81 51.82 31.78
CA ASN A 187 8.30 53.13 32.21
C ASN A 187 7.44 53.66 31.03
N PRO A 188 6.20 54.13 31.25
CA PRO A 188 5.18 54.26 30.20
C PRO A 188 5.47 55.46 29.29
N ASP A 189 6.49 55.32 28.45
CA ASP A 189 6.85 56.29 27.44
C ASP A 189 6.66 55.64 26.07
N LYS A 190 5.63 56.13 25.35
CA LYS A 190 5.02 55.49 24.18
C LYS A 190 6.03 55.22 23.06
N GLU A 191 7.01 56.09 22.90
CA GLU A 191 8.03 55.98 21.85
C GLU A 191 8.99 54.81 22.06
N LYS A 192 9.33 54.48 23.32
CA LYS A 192 10.22 53.35 23.64
C LYS A 192 9.54 52.01 23.40
N VAL A 193 8.24 51.93 23.65
CA VAL A 193 7.44 50.73 23.37
C VAL A 193 7.40 50.47 21.86
N ILE A 194 7.16 51.51 21.05
CA ILE A 194 7.09 51.39 19.59
C ILE A 194 8.42 50.91 19.01
N ARG A 195 9.56 51.47 19.45
CA ARG A 195 10.89 51.01 18.99
C ARG A 195 11.18 49.57 19.41
N PHE A 196 10.76 49.16 20.61
CA PHE A 196 10.95 47.79 21.07
C PHE A 196 10.18 46.79 20.21
N LEU A 197 8.91 47.06 19.90
CA LEU A 197 8.09 46.21 19.04
C LEU A 197 8.68 46.10 17.63
N GLN A 198 9.09 47.23 17.04
CA GLN A 198 9.77 47.24 15.74
C GLN A 198 11.09 46.44 15.76
N SER A 199 11.86 46.49 16.84
CA SER A 199 13.11 45.71 16.98
C SER A 199 12.89 44.19 17.05
N LYS A 200 11.69 43.76 17.43
CA LYS A 200 11.30 42.35 17.53
C LYS A 200 10.53 41.85 16.29
N GLY A 201 10.32 42.72 15.30
CA GLY A 201 9.67 42.37 14.04
C GLY A 201 8.13 42.35 14.09
N PHE A 202 7.54 43.05 15.06
CA PHE A 202 6.09 43.31 15.14
C PHE A 202 5.72 44.65 14.51
#